data_AF-A0A1L9V9G6-F1
#
_entry.id   AF-A0A1L9V9G6-F1
#
_cell.length_a   1.000
_cell.length_b   1.000
_cell.length_c   1.000
_cell.angle_alpha   90.00
_cell.angle_beta   90.00
_cell.angle_gamma   90.00
#
_symmetry.space_group_name_H-M   'P 1'
#
loop_
_entity.id
_entity.type
_entity.pdbx_description
1 polymer ?
#
loop_
_entity_poly.entity_id
_entity_poly.type
_entity_poly.pdbx_seq_one_letter_code
_entity_poly.pdbx_strand_id
1 'polypeptide(L)'
;MRCARRGTIAHIAGIGSYSGAPNAGIFCSSKAAISIALEALQQEVISFGVRVCLVQLGHFRTLIRRVFDTFDGTQQGDPEKGVRVIIEALTKEAKEVPFLLPVGPDVPEAEWKAHKGRAEQMQAVHKNCSFSCTFLFSTNVTTGTGNFSSILNYLKLCGSCYWYI
;
A
#
# COMPACT_ATOMS: atom_id res chain seq x y z
N MET A 1 13.97 -6.36 -23.48
CA MET A 1 14.50 -6.27 -22.10
C MET A 1 15.22 -7.55 -21.68
N ARG A 2 14.61 -8.74 -21.75
CA ARG A 2 15.25 -10.02 -21.33
C ARG A 2 16.57 -10.33 -22.06
N CYS A 3 16.60 -10.32 -23.39
CA CYS A 3 17.84 -10.58 -24.16
C CYS A 3 18.90 -9.50 -23.97
N ALA A 4 18.48 -8.25 -23.73
CA ALA A 4 19.39 -7.12 -23.54
C ALA A 4 19.93 -7.01 -22.10
N ARG A 5 19.36 -7.77 -21.15
CA ARG A 5 19.63 -7.71 -19.69
C ARG A 5 19.70 -6.28 -19.12
N ARG A 6 18.92 -5.38 -19.71
CA ARG A 6 18.82 -3.97 -19.32
C ARG A 6 17.45 -3.41 -19.69
N GLY A 7 16.97 -2.48 -18.87
CA GLY A 7 15.77 -1.69 -19.11
C GLY A 7 15.09 -1.25 -17.82
N THR A 8 14.12 -0.35 -17.95
CA THR A 8 13.33 0.16 -16.83
C THR A 8 11.84 -0.04 -17.12
N ILE A 9 11.12 -0.62 -16.17
CA ILE A 9 9.65 -0.70 -16.13
C ILE A 9 9.18 0.44 -15.24
N ALA A 10 8.59 1.49 -15.82
CA ALA A 10 8.03 2.61 -15.06
C ALA A 10 6.51 2.48 -15.00
N HIS A 11 5.96 2.45 -13.78
CA HIS A 11 4.52 2.43 -13.55
C HIS A 11 4.08 3.75 -12.93
N ILE A 12 3.02 4.34 -13.49
CA ILE A 12 2.42 5.57 -12.99
C ILE A 12 1.50 5.23 -11.81
N ALA A 13 2.07 5.31 -10.62
CA ALA A 13 1.38 5.24 -9.34
C ALA A 13 0.95 6.64 -8.88
N GLY A 14 0.50 6.75 -7.63
CA GLY A 14 0.25 8.03 -6.99
C GLY A 14 -0.25 7.83 -5.58
N ILE A 15 -0.60 8.94 -4.93
CA ILE A 15 -1.14 8.95 -3.55
C ILE A 15 -2.32 7.99 -3.33
N GLY A 16 -3.08 7.68 -4.39
CA GLY A 16 -4.16 6.68 -4.35
C GLY A 16 -3.68 5.23 -4.15
N SER A 17 -2.38 4.95 -4.29
CA SER A 17 -1.77 3.66 -3.94
C SER A 17 -1.62 3.46 -2.44
N TYR A 18 -1.57 4.54 -1.65
CA TYR A 18 -1.32 4.46 -0.19
C TYR A 18 -2.60 4.40 0.64
N SER A 19 -3.66 5.06 0.18
CA SER A 19 -4.92 5.17 0.90
C SER A 19 -6.10 5.31 -0.05
N GLY A 20 -7.27 4.87 0.41
CA GLY A 20 -8.53 5.05 -0.30
C GLY A 20 -9.13 6.43 -0.05
N ALA A 21 -9.76 7.00 -1.08
CA ALA A 21 -10.59 8.19 -0.95
C ALA A 21 -12.08 7.82 -1.17
N PRO A 22 -13.03 8.55 -0.54
CA PRO A 22 -14.45 8.39 -0.80
C PRO A 22 -14.74 8.49 -2.31
N ASN A 23 -15.62 7.62 -2.82
CA ASN A 23 -15.99 7.52 -4.24
C ASN A 23 -14.85 7.09 -5.21
N ALA A 24 -13.65 6.80 -4.70
CA ALA A 24 -12.50 6.38 -5.50
C ALA A 24 -11.97 4.98 -5.11
N GLY A 25 -12.75 4.18 -4.37
CA GLY A 25 -12.29 2.91 -3.80
C GLY A 25 -11.70 1.92 -4.83
N ILE A 26 -12.39 1.70 -5.96
CA ILE A 26 -11.92 0.82 -7.04
C ILE A 26 -10.67 1.38 -7.73
N PHE A 27 -10.63 2.70 -7.90
CA PHE A 27 -9.47 3.37 -8.48
C PHE A 27 -8.24 3.20 -7.58
N CYS A 28 -8.35 3.53 -6.29
CA CYS A 28 -7.29 3.37 -5.31
C CYS A 28 -6.86 1.90 -5.16
N SER A 29 -7.80 0.95 -5.13
CA SER A 29 -7.48 -0.48 -5.00
C SER A 29 -6.68 -0.99 -6.19
N SER A 30 -7.03 -0.59 -7.41
CA SER A 30 -6.29 -0.97 -8.61
C SER A 30 -4.84 -0.45 -8.60
N LYS A 31 -4.65 0.79 -8.14
CA LYS A 31 -3.33 1.42 -8.00
C LYS A 31 -2.50 0.72 -6.93
N ALA A 32 -3.07 0.48 -5.76
CA ALA A 32 -2.41 -0.23 -4.66
C ALA A 32 -2.02 -1.66 -5.05
N ALA A 33 -2.93 -2.40 -5.71
CA ALA A 33 -2.69 -3.77 -6.14
C ALA A 33 -1.49 -3.86 -7.10
N ILE A 34 -1.42 -2.97 -8.10
CA ILE A 34 -0.29 -2.95 -9.03
C ILE A 34 1.00 -2.51 -8.33
N SER A 35 0.95 -1.52 -7.43
CA SER A 35 2.13 -1.09 -6.66
C SER A 35 2.75 -2.26 -5.87
N ILE A 36 1.93 -3.05 -5.19
CA ILE A 36 2.38 -4.24 -4.43
C ILE A 36 2.89 -5.33 -5.38
N ALA A 37 2.19 -5.59 -6.50
CA ALA A 37 2.65 -6.57 -7.49
C ALA A 37 4.02 -6.18 -8.07
N LEU A 38 4.27 -4.88 -8.27
CA LEU A 38 5.54 -4.37 -8.78
C LEU A 38 6.66 -4.36 -7.73
N GLU A 39 6.33 -4.31 -6.45
CA GLU A 39 7.29 -4.50 -5.36
C GLU A 39 7.86 -5.93 -5.36
N ALA A 40 6.99 -6.93 -5.54
CA ALA A 40 7.43 -8.30 -5.76
C ALA A 40 8.22 -8.44 -7.07
N LEU A 41 7.71 -7.87 -8.17
CA LEU A 41 8.36 -7.94 -9.47
C LEU A 41 9.78 -7.35 -9.44
N GLN A 42 10.01 -6.26 -8.70
CA GLN A 42 11.33 -5.66 -8.54
C GLN A 42 12.36 -6.69 -8.04
N GLN A 43 11.99 -7.51 -7.05
CA GLN A 43 12.88 -8.54 -6.50
C GLN A 43 13.12 -9.68 -7.49
N GLU A 44 12.12 -10.01 -8.30
CA GLU A 44 12.24 -11.04 -9.33
C GLU A 44 13.15 -10.61 -10.49
N VAL A 45 13.08 -9.33 -10.87
CA VAL A 45 13.73 -8.84 -12.09
C VAL A 45 15.10 -8.19 -11.88
N ILE A 46 15.49 -7.94 -10.64
CA ILE A 46 16.79 -7.34 -10.29
C ILE A 46 17.98 -8.15 -10.83
N SER A 47 17.87 -9.48 -10.80
CA SER A 47 18.91 -10.41 -11.32
C SER A 47 19.08 -10.35 -12.85
N PHE A 48 18.04 -9.90 -13.56
CA PHE A 48 18.06 -9.72 -15.01
C PHE A 48 18.59 -8.34 -15.44
N GLY A 49 19.01 -7.49 -14.51
CA GLY A 49 19.45 -6.12 -14.80
C GLY A 49 18.30 -5.21 -15.23
N VAL A 50 17.06 -5.61 -14.93
CA VAL A 50 15.86 -4.81 -15.17
C VAL A 50 15.50 -4.08 -13.89
N ARG A 51 15.12 -2.81 -14.03
CA ARG A 51 14.71 -1.95 -12.92
C ARG A 51 13.22 -1.70 -13.00
N VAL A 52 12.55 -1.63 -11.86
CA VAL A 52 11.15 -1.21 -11.73
C VAL A 52 11.14 0.11 -10.96
N CYS A 53 10.31 1.04 -11.44
CA CYS A 53 10.13 2.36 -10.84
C CYS A 53 8.64 2.66 -10.73
N LEU A 54 8.17 2.89 -9.51
CA LEU A 54 6.87 3.45 -9.20
C LEU A 54 6.99 4.97 -9.20
N VAL A 55 6.44 5.58 -10.24
CA VAL A 55 6.30 7.02 -10.34
C VAL A 55 5.11 7.44 -9.50
N GLN A 56 5.36 7.93 -8.29
CA GLN A 56 4.33 8.32 -7.34
C GLN A 56 3.91 9.76 -7.60
N LEU A 57 2.80 9.92 -8.33
CA LEU A 57 2.24 11.24 -8.61
C LEU A 57 1.49 11.81 -7.39
N GLY A 58 1.75 13.07 -7.12
CA GLY A 58 0.90 13.92 -6.30
C GLY A 58 -0.29 14.46 -7.07
N HIS A 59 -0.91 15.51 -6.54
CA HIS A 59 -2.03 16.17 -7.22
C HIS A 59 -1.55 17.08 -8.37
N PHE A 60 -1.90 16.72 -9.61
CA PHE A 60 -1.62 17.52 -10.81
C PHE A 60 -2.88 18.12 -11.44
N ARG A 61 -2.73 19.29 -12.06
CA ARG A 61 -3.77 19.93 -12.87
C ARG A 61 -3.96 19.20 -14.22
N THR A 62 -4.72 18.11 -14.22
CA THR A 62 -5.02 17.33 -15.44
C THR A 62 -6.52 17.12 -15.62
N LEU A 63 -6.93 16.65 -16.81
CA LEU A 63 -8.33 16.41 -17.15
C LEU A 63 -9.01 15.32 -16.30
N ILE A 64 -8.23 14.40 -15.71
CA ILE A 64 -8.75 13.36 -14.80
C ILE A 64 -9.45 13.98 -13.58
N ARG A 65 -9.15 15.24 -13.24
CA ARG A 65 -9.85 16.00 -12.19
C ARG A 65 -11.36 16.02 -12.37
N ARG A 66 -11.87 16.04 -13.61
CA ARG A 66 -13.33 16.01 -13.86
C ARG A 66 -14.00 14.70 -13.46
N VAL A 67 -13.22 13.64 -13.27
CA VAL A 67 -13.71 12.34 -12.78
C VAL A 67 -13.75 12.32 -11.25
N PHE A 68 -13.04 13.24 -10.60
CA PHE A 68 -12.99 13.35 -9.15
C PHE A 68 -13.34 14.79 -8.71
N ASP A 69 -14.64 15.10 -8.77
CA ASP A 69 -15.19 16.41 -8.37
C ASP A 69 -14.92 16.78 -6.89
N THR A 70 -14.43 15.83 -6.09
CA THR A 70 -14.06 15.99 -4.68
C THR A 70 -12.67 16.57 -4.45
N PHE A 71 -11.80 16.66 -5.46
CA PHE A 71 -10.45 17.20 -5.27
C PHE A 71 -10.44 18.70 -5.54
N ASP A 72 -10.20 19.48 -4.47
CA ASP A 72 -10.14 20.94 -4.47
C ASP A 72 -9.33 21.48 -5.63
N GLY A 73 -9.90 22.43 -6.37
CA GLY A 73 -9.34 22.91 -7.64
C GLY A 73 -8.02 23.65 -7.60
N THR A 74 -7.35 23.60 -6.46
CA THR A 74 -6.11 24.26 -6.07
C THR A 74 -4.89 23.36 -6.25
N GLN A 75 -5.01 22.19 -6.90
CA GLN A 75 -3.90 21.26 -7.11
C GLN A 75 -2.68 22.01 -7.64
N GLN A 76 -1.55 21.88 -6.94
CA GLN A 76 -0.35 22.69 -7.20
C GLN A 76 0.50 22.13 -8.34
N GLY A 77 0.38 20.82 -8.63
CA GLY A 77 1.25 20.13 -9.59
C GLY A 77 1.06 20.60 -11.02
N ASP A 78 2.17 20.98 -11.64
CA ASP A 78 2.29 21.34 -13.06
C ASP A 78 2.63 20.08 -13.88
N PRO A 79 1.75 19.64 -14.82
CA PRO A 79 1.97 18.44 -15.61
C PRO A 79 3.26 18.46 -16.42
N GLU A 80 3.65 19.61 -16.99
CA GLU A 80 4.85 19.72 -17.81
C GLU A 80 6.11 19.55 -16.96
N LYS A 81 6.13 20.12 -15.77
CA LYS A 81 7.21 19.91 -14.80
C LYS A 81 7.25 18.46 -14.32
N GLY A 82 6.09 17.85 -14.06
CA GLY A 82 6.01 16.43 -13.67
C GLY A 82 6.62 15.51 -14.73
N VAL A 83 6.22 15.68 -15.99
CA VAL A 83 6.78 14.90 -17.11
C VAL A 83 8.28 15.13 -17.26
N ARG A 84 8.75 16.38 -17.11
CA ARG A 84 10.18 16.70 -17.16
C ARG A 84 10.96 15.92 -16.11
N VAL A 85 10.51 15.93 -14.85
CA VAL A 85 11.15 15.18 -13.75
C VAL A 85 11.16 13.67 -14.04
N ILE A 86 10.06 13.13 -14.57
CA ILE A 86 9.98 11.71 -14.93
C ILE A 86 10.98 11.36 -16.03
N ILE A 87 11.04 12.15 -17.10
CA ILE A 87 12.00 11.95 -18.19
C ILE A 87 13.41 12.04 -17.63
N GLU A 88 13.74 13.08 -16.88
CA GLU A 88 15.07 13.24 -16.31
C GLU A 88 15.48 12.07 -15.41
N ALA A 89 14.57 11.59 -14.55
CA ALA A 89 14.84 10.45 -13.67
C ALA A 89 14.99 9.12 -14.42
N LEU A 90 14.30 8.95 -15.56
CA LEU A 90 14.28 7.68 -16.30
C LEU A 90 15.27 7.63 -17.48
N THR A 91 15.64 8.78 -18.07
CA THR A 91 16.47 8.83 -19.29
C THR A 91 17.88 9.36 -19.08
N LYS A 92 18.12 10.26 -18.10
CA LYS A 92 19.50 10.67 -17.81
C LYS A 92 20.25 9.49 -17.20
N GLU A 93 21.57 9.55 -17.21
CA GLU A 93 22.55 8.61 -16.64
C GLU A 93 22.37 8.34 -15.13
N ALA A 94 21.15 8.06 -14.69
CA ALA A 94 20.83 7.62 -13.35
C ALA A 94 21.53 6.28 -13.16
N LYS A 95 22.70 6.36 -12.51
CA LYS A 95 23.46 5.22 -11.99
C LYS A 95 22.52 4.24 -11.31
N GLU A 96 21.50 4.76 -10.61
CA GLU A 96 20.44 4.01 -9.97
C GLU A 96 19.09 4.71 -10.19
N VAL A 97 18.10 3.98 -10.69
CA VAL A 97 16.71 4.45 -10.76
C VAL A 97 16.03 4.02 -9.46
N PRO A 98 15.43 4.95 -8.70
CA PRO A 98 14.80 4.60 -7.45
C PRO A 98 13.54 3.77 -7.70
N PHE A 99 13.26 2.83 -6.80
CA PHE A 99 12.01 2.07 -6.84
C PHE A 99 10.79 2.98 -6.63
N LEU A 100 10.89 3.98 -5.75
CA LEU A 100 9.86 5.00 -5.53
C LEU A 100 10.37 6.37 -5.99
N LEU A 101 9.72 6.93 -7.01
CA LEU A 101 10.00 8.28 -7.51
C LEU A 101 8.85 9.22 -7.14
N PRO A 102 8.99 10.05 -6.10
CA PRO A 102 7.96 11.03 -5.75
C PRO A 102 7.97 12.19 -6.76
N VAL A 103 6.82 12.43 -7.38
CA VAL A 103 6.60 13.55 -8.30
C VAL A 103 5.49 14.42 -7.74
N GLY A 104 5.89 15.37 -6.90
CA GLY A 104 5.00 16.27 -6.17
C GLY A 104 5.44 16.42 -4.71
N PRO A 105 5.33 17.63 -4.13
CA PRO A 105 5.76 17.88 -2.75
C PRO A 105 4.85 17.20 -1.71
N ASP A 106 3.63 16.86 -2.09
CA ASP A 106 2.60 16.23 -1.26
C ASP A 106 2.77 14.71 -1.11
N VAL A 107 3.54 14.08 -2.00
CA VAL A 107 3.68 12.62 -2.07
C VAL A 107 4.31 12.02 -0.80
N PRO A 108 5.48 12.51 -0.31
CA PRO A 108 6.12 11.88 0.85
C PRO A 108 5.28 11.99 2.12
N GLU A 109 4.62 13.13 2.31
CA GLU A 109 3.73 13.34 3.47
C GLU A 109 2.49 12.44 3.39
N ALA A 110 1.90 12.31 2.20
CA ALA A 110 0.75 11.41 2.00
C ALA A 110 1.11 9.95 2.28
N GLU A 111 2.28 9.50 1.83
CA GLU A 111 2.80 8.16 2.11
C GLU A 111 3.02 7.93 3.60
N TRP A 112 3.72 8.85 4.26
CA TRP A 112 4.03 8.79 5.69
C TRP A 112 2.75 8.71 6.53
N LYS A 113 1.83 9.64 6.30
CA LYS A 113 0.56 9.72 7.03
C LYS A 113 -0.26 8.43 6.88
N ALA A 114 -0.36 7.90 5.67
CA ALA A 114 -1.13 6.69 5.39
C ALA A 114 -0.54 5.44 6.06
N HIS A 115 0.79 5.26 6.06
CA HIS A 115 1.42 4.09 6.66
C HIS A 115 1.52 4.20 8.18
N LYS A 116 1.91 5.38 8.69
CA LYS A 116 2.01 5.61 10.13
C LYS A 116 0.66 5.46 10.82
N GLY A 117 -0.39 6.08 10.27
CA GLY A 117 -1.74 5.99 10.84
C GLY A 117 -2.26 4.55 10.88
N ARG A 118 -2.05 3.77 9.81
CA ARG A 118 -2.40 2.35 9.78
C ARG A 118 -1.60 1.53 10.80
N ALA A 119 -0.31 1.80 10.94
CA ALA A 119 0.54 1.11 11.91
C ALA A 119 0.13 1.42 13.36
N GLU A 120 -0.14 2.68 13.68
CA GLU A 120 -0.61 3.11 15.00
C GLU A 120 -1.97 2.49 15.34
N GLN A 121 -2.90 2.49 14.37
CA GLN A 121 -4.20 1.84 14.52
C GLN A 121 -4.05 0.34 14.78
N MET A 122 -3.24 -0.36 13.98
CA MET A 122 -2.98 -1.80 14.13
C MET A 122 -2.39 -2.11 15.51
N GLN A 123 -1.43 -1.29 15.97
CA GLN A 123 -0.81 -1.44 17.29
C GLN A 123 -1.79 -1.17 18.43
N ALA A 124 -2.65 -0.15 18.31
CA ALA A 124 -3.66 0.15 19.32
C ALA A 124 -4.66 -1.00 19.48
N VAL A 125 -5.14 -1.55 18.35
CA VAL A 125 -6.00 -2.73 18.35
C VAL A 125 -5.26 -3.93 18.94
N HIS A 126 -4.01 -4.18 18.53
CA HIS A 126 -3.23 -5.31 19.04
C HIS A 126 -2.97 -5.24 20.55
N LYS A 127 -2.72 -4.05 21.12
CA LYS A 127 -2.55 -3.87 22.57
C LYS A 127 -3.83 -4.15 23.36
N ASN A 128 -4.98 -3.81 22.78
CA ASN A 128 -6.28 -3.97 23.44
C ASN A 128 -6.90 -5.35 23.21
N CYS A 129 -6.49 -6.03 22.15
CA CYS A 129 -6.87 -7.39 21.89
C CYS A 129 -5.84 -8.33 22.53
N SER A 130 -6.24 -9.08 23.56
CA SER A 130 -5.51 -10.24 24.04
C SER A 130 -5.52 -11.36 22.98
N PHE A 131 -4.98 -11.13 21.78
CA PHE A 131 -4.70 -12.16 20.79
C PHE A 131 -3.45 -12.93 21.24
N SER A 132 -3.58 -13.62 22.38
CA SER A 132 -2.65 -14.69 22.73
C SER A 132 -2.99 -15.89 21.85
N CYS A 133 -2.59 -15.85 20.58
CA CYS A 133 -2.47 -17.08 19.79
C CYS A 133 -1.40 -18.03 20.39
N THR A 134 -0.61 -17.55 21.34
CA THR A 134 0.27 -18.36 22.20
C THR A 134 -0.53 -19.36 23.07
N PHE A 135 -1.82 -19.14 23.33
CA PHE A 135 -2.62 -20.03 24.21
C PHE A 135 -3.14 -21.30 23.51
N LEU A 136 -3.10 -21.38 22.17
CA LEU A 136 -3.55 -22.56 21.42
C LEU A 136 -2.49 -23.67 21.31
N PHE A 137 -1.24 -23.42 21.71
CA PHE A 137 -0.18 -24.44 21.74
C PHE A 137 0.09 -25.02 23.14
N SER A 138 -0.58 -24.53 24.19
CA SER A 138 -0.30 -24.94 25.59
C SER A 138 -1.37 -25.87 26.20
N THR A 139 -2.59 -25.92 25.68
CA THR A 139 -3.56 -26.93 26.14
C THR A 139 -3.40 -28.20 25.33
N ASN A 140 -2.61 -29.12 25.87
CA ASN A 140 -2.60 -30.55 25.57
C ASN A 140 -3.92 -31.04 24.97
N VAL A 141 -3.97 -31.20 23.64
CA VAL A 141 -4.84 -32.18 22.98
C VAL A 141 -4.21 -33.55 23.21
N THR A 142 -4.23 -34.00 24.46
CA THR A 142 -3.97 -35.39 24.84
C THR A 142 -4.95 -35.73 25.94
N THR A 143 -6.17 -36.04 25.53
CA THR A 143 -7.07 -37.09 26.05
C THR A 143 -8.51 -36.69 25.70
N GLY A 144 -9.21 -37.59 25.02
CA GLY A 144 -10.63 -37.42 24.75
C GLY A 144 -11.40 -37.38 26.07
N THR A 145 -12.11 -36.28 26.32
CA THR A 145 -13.37 -36.13 27.09
C THR A 145 -13.56 -34.64 27.43
N GLY A 146 -13.95 -33.84 26.43
CA GLY A 146 -14.24 -32.41 26.61
C GLY A 146 -15.75 -32.16 26.64
N ASN A 147 -16.26 -31.75 27.80
CA ASN A 147 -17.68 -31.45 28.03
C ASN A 147 -18.14 -30.23 27.20
N PHE A 148 -19.27 -30.34 26.48
CA PHE A 148 -19.81 -29.34 25.53
C PHE A 148 -20.07 -27.95 26.14
N SER A 149 -20.16 -27.86 27.47
CA SER A 149 -20.34 -26.61 28.22
C SER A 149 -19.19 -25.61 28.09
N SER A 150 -17.96 -26.06 27.81
CA SER A 150 -16.77 -25.19 27.77
C SER A 150 -16.65 -24.37 26.49
N ILE A 151 -17.25 -24.85 25.39
CA ILE A 151 -17.27 -24.16 24.09
C ILE A 151 -18.20 -22.94 24.13
N LEU A 152 -19.33 -23.04 24.84
CA LEU A 152 -20.29 -21.94 24.96
C LEU A 152 -19.78 -20.76 25.81
N ASN A 153 -18.89 -20.99 26.78
CA ASN A 153 -18.24 -19.90 27.51
C ASN A 153 -17.13 -19.20 26.70
N TYR A 154 -16.50 -19.90 25.75
CA TYR A 154 -15.52 -19.33 24.83
C TYR A 154 -16.14 -18.33 23.86
N LEU A 155 -17.36 -18.61 23.37
CA LEU A 155 -18.13 -17.68 22.53
C LEU A 155 -18.58 -16.43 23.29
N LYS A 156 -18.80 -16.52 24.61
CA LYS A 156 -19.17 -15.36 25.45
C LYS A 156 -18.01 -14.40 25.71
N LEU A 157 -16.77 -14.89 25.85
CA LEU A 157 -15.59 -14.02 26.01
C LEU A 157 -15.18 -13.33 24.70
N CYS A 158 -15.50 -13.92 23.55
CA CYS A 158 -15.28 -13.32 22.23
C CYS A 158 -16.39 -12.34 21.81
N GLY A 159 -17.47 -12.21 22.60
CA GLY A 159 -18.64 -11.37 22.28
C GLY A 159 -18.36 -9.87 22.16
N SER A 160 -17.27 -9.37 22.75
CA SER A 160 -16.90 -7.94 22.63
C SER A 160 -16.16 -7.59 21.34
N CYS A 161 -15.75 -8.56 20.52
CA CYS A 161 -15.09 -8.30 19.23
C CYS A 161 -16.07 -8.26 18.04
N TYR A 162 -17.34 -8.65 18.23
CA TYR A 162 -18.32 -8.74 17.13
C TYR A 162 -19.07 -7.43 16.83
N TRP A 163 -18.77 -6.35 17.53
CA TRP A 163 -19.46 -5.05 17.39
C TRP A 163 -18.66 -4.00 16.59
N TYR A 164 -17.81 -4.43 15.67
CA TYR A 164 -17.09 -3.55 14.74
C TYR A 164 -17.16 -4.10 13.30
N ILE A 165 -18.37 -4.26 12.78
CA ILE A 165 -18.68 -4.25 11.35
C ILE A 165 -19.94 -3.39 11.17
#